data_AF-A0A954S233-F1
#
_entry.id   AF-A0A954S233-F1
#
_cell.length_a   1.000
_cell.length_b   1.000
_cell.length_c   1.000
_cell.angle_alpha   90.00
_cell.angle_beta   90.00
_cell.angle_gamma   90.00
#
_symmetry.space_group_name_H-M   'P 1'
#
loop_
_entity.id
_entity.type
_entity.pdbx_description
1 polymer ?
#
loop_
_entity_poly.entity_id
_entity_poly.type
_entity_poly.pdbx_seq_one_letter_code
_entity_poly.pdbx_strand_id
1 'polypeptide(L)'
;MWLASNGPLKHRRYSRLATGAAWLALLLAPHVWAEDRIVLRNLEVIRGESVAALSVDGVQLADQRLVGWDEIERITVTSAPQAEADRLLQQVGGPLFRLRQRLTVGDYANLLEPAEQIERLFAGRTGYASLLVHQSLMWGRLAAGERERALLPYVECLANIGSDPKLAARLPGTRRSTIDNVGLCRELPPIWFDEAAARAVLPVVLQRVAAIPAARRPVALYLYCGTLAAAAGDKAMAQRMAAAIPDRGRGGHWRAILEMQQAASEGGRAAVTELAEFDRLLADDRSLALYWHAKLRLAQAGSGDSANQEARADALLQLLRIPAAYGSQQPEVAAAALHEVTLQLEPTRPVQAVRVRRELLEHYRRTYYGRAASASPPAAGEAGSADSAEP
;
A
#
# COMPACT_ATOMS: atom_id res chain seq x y z
N MET A 1 73.35 -68.68 27.01
CA MET A 1 73.06 -67.72 28.10
C MET A 1 71.55 -67.60 28.19
N TRP A 2 70.97 -68.05 29.31
CA TRP A 2 69.55 -67.96 29.74
C TRP A 2 68.50 -68.75 28.92
N LEU A 3 68.10 -69.97 29.37
CA LEU A 3 67.06 -70.34 30.38
C LEU A 3 65.68 -70.55 29.73
N ALA A 4 65.23 -71.81 29.57
CA ALA A 4 64.21 -72.52 30.39
C ALA A 4 62.76 -72.10 30.03
N SER A 5 61.70 -72.91 30.00
CA SER A 5 61.41 -74.35 30.18
C SER A 5 59.88 -74.53 29.98
N ASN A 6 59.44 -75.78 29.83
CA ASN A 6 58.11 -76.33 30.19
C ASN A 6 56.91 -76.25 29.22
N GLY A 7 56.54 -77.44 28.71
CA GLY A 7 55.30 -78.11 29.15
C GLY A 7 54.06 -78.06 28.22
N PRO A 8 53.53 -79.21 27.76
CA PRO A 8 52.39 -79.29 26.83
C PRO A 8 51.05 -79.64 27.52
N LEU A 9 49.92 -79.03 27.15
CA LEU A 9 48.58 -79.54 27.49
C LEU A 9 47.47 -79.19 26.47
N LYS A 10 46.99 -80.27 25.82
CA LYS A 10 45.60 -80.68 25.53
C LYS A 10 44.44 -79.66 25.44
N HIS A 11 43.69 -79.84 24.33
CA HIS A 11 42.23 -79.75 24.13
C HIS A 11 41.47 -78.47 24.52
N ARG A 12 40.77 -77.87 23.55
CA ARG A 12 39.29 -77.97 23.42
C ARG A 12 38.75 -77.26 22.18
N ARG A 13 37.93 -77.99 21.43
CA ARG A 13 37.02 -77.50 20.39
C ARG A 13 35.78 -76.89 21.06
N TYR A 14 35.55 -75.59 20.90
CA TYR A 14 34.27 -74.86 21.03
C TYR A 14 34.55 -73.50 20.34
N SER A 15 33.72 -72.87 19.52
CA SER A 15 32.33 -73.05 19.14
C SER A 15 32.11 -72.08 17.97
N ARG A 16 31.84 -72.61 16.77
CA ARG A 16 31.15 -71.87 15.71
C ARG A 16 29.71 -71.68 16.19
N LEU A 17 29.20 -70.45 16.20
CA LEU A 17 27.79 -70.01 16.27
C LEU A 17 27.69 -68.66 17.02
N ALA A 18 28.13 -67.56 16.40
CA ALA A 18 27.89 -66.20 16.92
C ALA A 18 27.91 -65.13 15.82
N THR A 19 27.40 -65.45 14.63
CA THR A 19 27.36 -64.51 13.48
C THR A 19 25.98 -64.42 12.82
N GLY A 20 24.91 -64.72 13.57
CA GLY A 20 23.53 -64.66 13.06
C GLY A 20 22.59 -63.66 13.76
N ALA A 21 22.89 -63.22 14.98
CA ALA A 21 21.94 -62.45 15.80
C ALA A 21 22.09 -60.92 15.72
N ALA A 22 23.19 -60.41 15.15
CA ALA A 22 23.43 -58.97 15.06
C ALA A 22 22.70 -58.27 13.89
N TRP A 23 22.25 -59.03 12.88
CA TRP A 23 21.56 -58.46 11.71
C TRP A 23 20.04 -58.29 11.91
N LEU A 24 19.42 -59.03 12.83
CA LEU A 24 17.98 -58.91 13.07
C LEU A 24 17.61 -57.75 14.02
N ALA A 25 18.53 -57.33 14.89
CA ALA A 25 18.32 -56.21 15.81
C ALA A 25 18.45 -54.83 15.13
N LEU A 26 19.02 -54.76 13.92
CA LEU A 26 19.11 -53.52 13.14
C LEU A 26 17.82 -53.19 12.35
N LEU A 27 16.88 -54.14 12.24
CA LEU A 27 15.60 -53.96 11.54
C LEU A 27 14.44 -53.56 12.47
N LEU A 28 14.70 -53.47 13.78
CA LEU A 28 13.77 -52.97 14.80
C LEU A 28 14.26 -51.63 15.37
N ALA A 29 14.92 -50.81 14.55
CA ALA A 29 14.98 -49.39 14.85
C ALA A 29 13.53 -48.92 14.96
N PRO A 30 13.08 -48.41 16.12
CA PRO A 30 11.74 -47.85 16.21
C PRO A 30 11.63 -46.84 15.09
N HIS A 31 10.67 -47.04 14.19
CA HIS A 31 10.17 -45.94 13.40
C HIS A 31 9.69 -44.93 14.44
N VAL A 32 10.54 -43.97 14.78
CA VAL A 32 10.09 -42.74 15.40
C VAL A 32 9.19 -42.17 14.31
N TRP A 33 7.89 -42.31 14.50
CA TRP A 33 6.93 -41.68 13.61
C TRP A 33 7.28 -40.21 13.70
N ALA A 34 7.91 -39.69 12.65
CA ALA A 34 8.26 -38.29 12.60
C ALA A 34 6.93 -37.56 12.71
N GLU A 35 6.73 -36.86 13.82
CA GLU A 35 5.57 -36.00 13.99
C GLU A 35 5.88 -34.67 13.32
N ASP A 36 4.86 -34.12 12.66
CA ASP A 36 4.94 -32.76 12.14
C ASP A 36 5.18 -31.79 13.30
N ARG A 37 6.11 -30.86 13.08
CA ARG A 37 6.55 -29.91 14.09
C ARG A 37 6.65 -28.53 13.48
N ILE A 38 5.82 -27.61 13.96
CA ILE A 38 5.85 -26.21 13.54
C ILE A 38 6.30 -25.37 14.73
N VAL A 39 7.43 -24.68 14.58
CA VAL A 39 7.95 -23.73 15.56
C VAL A 39 7.59 -22.34 15.07
N LEU A 40 6.81 -21.63 15.87
CA LEU A 40 6.42 -20.25 15.60
C LEU A 40 7.51 -19.29 16.06
N ARG A 41 7.48 -18.06 15.54
CA ARG A 41 8.43 -16.99 15.88
C ARG A 41 8.28 -16.48 17.31
N ASN A 42 7.13 -16.68 17.94
CA ASN A 42 6.92 -16.46 19.38
C ASN A 42 7.46 -17.63 20.24
N LEU A 43 8.18 -18.58 19.65
CA LEU A 43 8.73 -19.80 20.26
C LEU A 43 7.69 -20.85 20.69
N GLU A 44 6.42 -20.62 20.39
CA GLU A 44 5.38 -21.63 20.54
C GLU A 44 5.63 -22.80 19.57
N VAL A 45 5.38 -24.02 20.03
CA VAL A 45 5.57 -25.23 19.22
C VAL A 45 4.24 -25.94 19.08
N ILE A 46 3.74 -26.02 17.85
CA ILE A 46 2.58 -26.83 17.51
C ILE A 46 3.07 -28.26 17.28
N ARG A 47 2.55 -29.20 18.06
CA ARG A 47 2.83 -30.65 18.00
C ARG A 47 1.52 -31.43 17.99
N GLY A 48 1.55 -32.65 17.46
CA GLY A 48 0.38 -33.54 17.43
C GLY A 48 -0.67 -33.19 16.37
N GLU A 49 -0.49 -32.08 15.64
CA GLU A 49 -1.31 -31.68 14.51
C GLU A 49 -0.57 -31.98 13.21
N SER A 50 -1.16 -32.78 12.32
CA SER A 50 -0.58 -33.05 11.01
C SER A 50 -0.85 -31.91 10.03
N VAL A 51 0.11 -31.66 9.16
CA VAL A 51 -0.05 -30.72 8.05
C VAL A 51 -0.91 -31.37 6.99
N ALA A 52 -2.07 -30.77 6.75
CA ALA A 52 -3.03 -31.21 5.74
C ALA A 52 -2.69 -30.66 4.36
N ALA A 53 -2.25 -29.40 4.27
CA ALA A 53 -1.86 -28.78 3.01
C ALA A 53 -0.85 -27.65 3.19
N LEU A 54 -0.04 -27.42 2.16
CA LEU A 54 0.86 -26.27 2.04
C LEU A 54 0.33 -25.35 0.92
N SER A 55 0.32 -24.05 1.16
CA SER A 55 -0.07 -23.06 0.16
C SER A 55 0.78 -21.80 0.30
N VAL A 56 0.69 -20.86 -0.64
CA VAL A 56 1.36 -19.56 -0.49
C VAL A 56 0.79 -18.71 0.66
N ASP A 57 -0.44 -18.99 1.11
CA ASP A 57 -1.11 -18.25 2.18
C ASP A 57 -0.71 -18.75 3.58
N GLY A 58 -0.22 -19.99 3.67
CA GLY A 58 0.20 -20.59 4.93
C GLY A 58 0.19 -22.11 4.92
N VAL A 59 0.31 -22.67 6.12
CA VAL A 59 0.26 -24.09 6.42
C VAL A 59 -1.13 -24.41 6.98
N GLN A 60 -1.88 -25.24 6.28
CA GLN A 60 -3.19 -25.73 6.70
C GLN A 60 -2.99 -26.98 7.56
N LEU A 61 -3.45 -26.95 8.80
CA LEU A 61 -3.43 -28.08 9.73
C LEU A 61 -4.65 -28.98 9.53
N ALA A 62 -4.61 -30.20 10.07
CA ALA A 62 -5.72 -31.16 10.01
C ALA A 62 -7.02 -30.63 10.65
N ASP A 63 -6.92 -29.80 11.69
CA ASP A 63 -8.03 -29.09 12.35
C ASP A 63 -8.63 -27.93 11.51
N GLN A 64 -8.17 -27.74 10.27
CA GLN A 64 -8.52 -26.65 9.35
C GLN A 64 -8.02 -25.25 9.76
N ARG A 65 -7.17 -25.14 10.78
CA ARG A 65 -6.51 -23.88 11.11
C ARG A 65 -5.42 -23.56 10.09
N LEU A 66 -5.37 -22.31 9.66
CA LEU A 66 -4.33 -21.79 8.77
C LEU A 66 -3.29 -21.01 9.59
N VAL A 67 -2.03 -21.48 9.57
CA VAL A 67 -0.89 -20.79 10.18
C VAL A 67 -0.13 -20.03 9.09
N GLY A 68 -0.04 -18.71 9.22
CA GLY A 68 0.61 -17.85 8.23
C GLY A 68 2.13 -18.04 8.19
N TRP A 69 2.75 -17.93 7.02
CA TRP A 69 4.20 -18.05 6.88
C TRP A 69 4.98 -16.95 7.61
N ASP A 70 4.37 -15.80 7.89
CA ASP A 70 4.97 -14.74 8.72
C ASP A 70 5.14 -15.15 10.18
N GLU A 71 4.39 -16.15 10.64
CA GLU A 71 4.40 -16.63 12.03
C GLU A 71 5.34 -17.81 12.24
N ILE A 72 5.74 -18.50 11.18
CA ILE A 72 6.54 -19.72 11.24
C ILE A 72 8.03 -19.35 11.23
N GLU A 73 8.76 -19.86 12.22
CA GLU A 73 10.22 -19.78 12.30
C GLU A 73 10.86 -21.03 11.67
N ARG A 74 10.33 -22.22 11.98
CA ARG A 74 10.78 -23.52 11.43
C ARG A 74 9.61 -24.47 11.26
N ILE A 75 9.69 -25.33 10.26
CA ILE A 75 8.70 -26.37 9.99
C ILE A 75 9.37 -27.70 9.65
N THR A 76 8.85 -28.78 10.20
CA THR A 76 9.16 -30.16 9.82
C THR A 76 7.86 -30.87 9.52
N VAL A 77 7.74 -31.42 8.30
CA VAL A 77 6.55 -32.12 7.81
C VAL A 77 6.90 -33.52 7.34
N THR A 78 5.99 -34.44 7.61
CA THR A 78 6.12 -35.87 7.35
C THR A 78 5.14 -36.33 6.29
N SER A 79 3.93 -35.75 6.29
CA SER A 79 2.86 -36.03 5.31
C SER A 79 3.02 -35.23 4.01
N ALA A 80 3.61 -34.03 4.08
CA ALA A 80 3.80 -33.12 2.95
C ALA A 80 5.28 -33.08 2.51
N PRO A 81 5.58 -32.67 1.26
CA PRO A 81 6.97 -32.58 0.80
C PRO A 81 7.77 -31.52 1.59
N GLN A 82 8.68 -31.95 2.46
CA GLN A 82 9.54 -31.05 3.26
C GLN A 82 10.24 -29.99 2.40
N ALA A 83 10.75 -30.39 1.23
CA ALA A 83 11.42 -29.48 0.30
C ALA A 83 10.49 -28.34 -0.19
N GLU A 84 9.20 -28.59 -0.31
CA GLU A 84 8.23 -27.54 -0.66
C GLU A 84 7.96 -26.60 0.51
N ALA A 85 7.84 -27.14 1.73
CA ALA A 85 7.70 -26.34 2.95
C ALA A 85 8.92 -25.41 3.15
N ASP A 86 10.13 -25.93 2.99
CA ASP A 86 11.38 -25.16 3.09
C ASP A 86 11.43 -24.06 2.03
N ARG A 87 11.06 -24.39 0.78
CA ARG A 87 10.98 -23.41 -0.32
C ARG A 87 10.00 -22.28 0.00
N LEU A 88 8.80 -22.60 0.46
CA LEU A 88 7.78 -21.59 0.80
C LEU A 88 8.19 -20.74 2.00
N LEU A 89 8.78 -21.35 3.03
CA LEU A 89 9.29 -20.62 4.19
C LEU A 89 10.39 -19.61 3.78
N GLN A 90 11.29 -20.02 2.89
CA GLN A 90 12.37 -19.15 2.40
C GLN A 90 11.84 -18.05 1.45
N GLN A 91 11.00 -18.41 0.48
CA GLN A 91 10.53 -17.50 -0.56
C GLN A 91 9.44 -16.54 -0.07
N VAL A 92 8.56 -16.98 0.83
CA VAL A 92 7.38 -16.23 1.28
C VAL A 92 7.48 -15.84 2.76
N GLY A 93 7.85 -16.78 3.63
CA GLY A 93 7.87 -16.54 5.08
C GLY A 93 8.85 -15.46 5.53
N GLY A 94 10.07 -15.45 4.97
CA GLY A 94 11.06 -14.40 5.22
C GLY A 94 10.54 -13.00 4.87
N PRO A 95 10.11 -12.75 3.62
CA PRO A 95 9.55 -11.45 3.22
C PRO A 95 8.29 -11.04 3.99
N LEU A 96 7.31 -11.93 4.19
CA LEU A 96 6.09 -11.59 4.94
C LEU A 96 6.38 -11.20 6.39
N PHE A 97 7.32 -11.91 7.05
CA PHE A 97 7.76 -11.55 8.40
C PHE A 97 8.34 -10.13 8.46
N ARG A 98 9.21 -9.76 7.49
CA ARG A 98 9.77 -8.41 7.41
C ARG A 98 8.68 -7.36 7.21
N LEU A 99 7.68 -7.62 6.36
CA LEU A 99 6.53 -6.72 6.18
C LEU A 99 5.79 -6.50 7.49
N ARG A 100 5.47 -7.58 8.21
CA ARG A 100 4.80 -7.50 9.51
C ARG A 100 5.60 -6.68 10.52
N GLN A 101 6.91 -6.90 10.62
CA GLN A 101 7.79 -6.14 11.51
C GLN A 101 7.81 -4.65 11.16
N ARG A 102 8.01 -4.31 9.87
CA ARG A 102 8.08 -2.91 9.42
C ARG A 102 6.77 -2.17 9.62
N LEU A 103 5.63 -2.81 9.33
CA LEU A 103 4.32 -2.25 9.62
C LEU A 103 4.10 -2.04 11.13
N THR A 104 4.59 -2.96 11.97
CA THR A 104 4.49 -2.85 13.43
C THR A 104 5.20 -1.60 13.95
N VAL A 105 6.40 -1.32 13.44
CA VAL A 105 7.20 -0.15 13.86
C VAL A 105 6.92 1.13 13.05
N GLY A 106 6.08 1.06 12.02
CA GLY A 106 5.74 2.19 11.16
C GLY A 106 6.82 2.59 10.14
N ASP A 107 7.72 1.67 9.78
CA ASP A 107 8.77 1.88 8.79
C ASP A 107 8.27 1.68 7.35
N TYR A 108 7.46 2.63 6.88
CA TYR A 108 6.81 2.54 5.56
C TYR A 108 7.78 2.66 4.38
N ALA A 109 8.88 3.41 4.54
CA ALA A 109 9.85 3.66 3.48
C ALA A 109 10.52 2.37 2.98
N ASN A 110 10.67 1.38 3.87
CA ASN A 110 11.36 0.14 3.55
C ASN A 110 10.41 -1.05 3.31
N LEU A 111 9.11 -0.81 3.09
CA LEU A 111 8.14 -1.87 2.77
C LEU A 111 8.26 -2.39 1.34
N LEU A 112 8.75 -1.57 0.41
CA LEU A 112 8.71 -1.87 -1.02
C LEU A 112 9.48 -3.13 -1.39
N GLU A 113 10.78 -3.17 -1.05
CA GLU A 113 11.67 -4.28 -1.42
C GLU A 113 11.11 -5.66 -1.01
N PRO A 114 10.77 -5.93 0.26
CA PRO A 114 10.21 -7.23 0.64
C PRO A 114 8.83 -7.51 0.04
N ALA A 115 8.02 -6.48 -0.24
CA ALA A 115 6.69 -6.70 -0.81
C ALA A 115 6.75 -7.00 -2.32
N GLU A 116 7.58 -6.29 -3.07
CA GLU A 116 7.76 -6.51 -4.52
C GLU A 116 8.39 -7.88 -4.82
N GLN A 117 9.24 -8.40 -3.91
CA GLN A 117 9.80 -9.75 -4.02
C GLN A 117 8.72 -10.83 -4.14
N ILE A 118 7.58 -10.65 -3.47
CA ILE A 118 6.51 -11.67 -3.39
C ILE A 118 5.19 -11.24 -4.03
N GLU A 119 5.05 -9.99 -4.51
CA GLU A 119 3.82 -9.45 -5.10
C GLU A 119 3.18 -10.39 -6.12
N ARG A 120 3.99 -10.92 -7.05
CA ARG A 120 3.50 -11.78 -8.13
C ARG A 120 2.83 -13.06 -7.63
N LEU A 121 3.22 -13.57 -6.46
CA LEU A 121 2.63 -14.76 -5.86
C LEU A 121 1.23 -14.49 -5.29
N PHE A 122 0.92 -13.24 -4.97
CA PHE A 122 -0.34 -12.82 -4.36
C PHE A 122 -1.28 -12.08 -5.31
N ALA A 123 -0.86 -11.82 -6.55
CA ALA A 123 -1.69 -11.16 -7.57
C ALA A 123 -3.04 -11.87 -7.77
N GLY A 124 -4.15 -11.15 -7.56
CA GLY A 124 -5.50 -11.69 -7.71
C GLY A 124 -5.95 -12.66 -6.61
N ARG A 125 -5.12 -12.93 -5.59
CA ARG A 125 -5.50 -13.74 -4.42
C ARG A 125 -6.18 -12.88 -3.37
N THR A 126 -7.05 -13.49 -2.57
CA THR A 126 -7.66 -12.86 -1.40
C THR A 126 -7.27 -13.59 -0.12
N GLY A 127 -7.04 -12.87 0.97
CA GLY A 127 -6.69 -13.43 2.27
C GLY A 127 -5.79 -12.50 3.07
N TYR A 128 -5.46 -12.88 4.31
CA TYR A 128 -4.63 -12.05 5.18
C TYR A 128 -3.24 -11.78 4.59
N ALA A 129 -2.54 -12.80 4.07
CA ALA A 129 -1.22 -12.63 3.47
C ALA A 129 -1.25 -11.73 2.23
N SER A 130 -2.26 -11.92 1.35
CA SER A 130 -2.48 -11.04 0.19
C SER A 130 -2.73 -9.59 0.63
N LEU A 131 -3.60 -9.36 1.62
CA LEU A 131 -3.84 -8.01 2.14
C LEU A 131 -2.58 -7.40 2.75
N LEU A 132 -1.79 -8.17 3.51
CA LEU A 132 -0.53 -7.73 4.10
C LEU A 132 0.46 -7.24 3.03
N VAL A 133 0.61 -8.00 1.94
CA VAL A 133 1.49 -7.64 0.81
C VAL A 133 0.98 -6.39 0.10
N HIS A 134 -0.27 -6.37 -0.32
CA HIS A 134 -0.81 -5.25 -1.09
C HIS A 134 -0.89 -3.96 -0.25
N GLN A 135 -1.30 -4.02 1.02
CA GLN A 135 -1.30 -2.84 1.89
C GLN A 135 0.12 -2.32 2.11
N SER A 136 1.10 -3.21 2.23
CA SER A 136 2.52 -2.84 2.35
C SER A 136 3.03 -2.16 1.08
N LEU A 137 2.69 -2.69 -0.11
CA LEU A 137 3.03 -2.05 -1.39
C LEU A 137 2.39 -0.68 -1.52
N MET A 138 1.09 -0.54 -1.18
CA MET A 138 0.39 0.73 -1.24
C MET A 138 1.06 1.77 -0.35
N TRP A 139 1.31 1.46 0.92
CA TRP A 139 1.95 2.40 1.85
C TRP A 139 3.41 2.66 1.52
N GLY A 140 4.14 1.64 1.03
CA GLY A 140 5.52 1.80 0.57
C GLY A 140 5.62 2.75 -0.63
N ARG A 141 4.73 2.58 -1.63
CA ARG A 141 4.68 3.45 -2.82
C ARG A 141 4.29 4.87 -2.43
N LEU A 142 3.31 5.03 -1.54
CA LEU A 142 2.96 6.34 -0.99
C LEU A 142 4.14 6.99 -0.27
N ALA A 143 4.93 6.24 0.51
CA ALA A 143 6.11 6.77 1.20
C ALA A 143 7.22 7.17 0.22
N ALA A 144 7.40 6.42 -0.86
CA ALA A 144 8.36 6.71 -1.94
C ALA A 144 7.89 7.83 -2.90
N GLY A 145 6.65 8.32 -2.76
CA GLY A 145 6.08 9.32 -3.67
C GLY A 145 5.57 8.76 -4.99
N GLU A 146 5.45 7.44 -5.13
CA GLU A 146 4.93 6.77 -6.32
C GLU A 146 3.39 6.66 -6.27
N ARG A 147 2.72 7.81 -6.23
CA ARG A 147 1.30 7.91 -5.91
C ARG A 147 0.40 7.18 -6.91
N GLU A 148 0.64 7.37 -8.20
CA GLU A 148 -0.12 6.73 -9.28
C GLU A 148 0.06 5.21 -9.21
N ARG A 149 1.30 4.74 -9.00
CA ARG A 149 1.59 3.30 -8.85
C ARG A 149 0.98 2.71 -7.58
N ALA A 150 0.73 3.49 -6.53
CA ALA A 150 0.05 3.02 -5.32
C ALA A 150 -1.42 2.64 -5.55
N LEU A 151 -2.03 3.09 -6.66
CA LEU A 151 -3.40 2.72 -7.00
C LEU A 151 -3.54 1.22 -7.31
N LEU A 152 -2.52 0.60 -7.89
CA LEU A 152 -2.52 -0.83 -8.23
C LEU A 152 -2.73 -1.73 -6.99
N PRO A 153 -1.86 -1.67 -5.95
CA PRO A 153 -2.10 -2.45 -4.75
C PRO A 153 -3.36 -2.02 -3.98
N TYR A 154 -3.78 -0.76 -4.09
CA TYR A 154 -5.06 -0.33 -3.51
C TYR A 154 -6.26 -1.07 -4.11
N VAL A 155 -6.28 -1.32 -5.44
CA VAL A 155 -7.35 -2.11 -6.09
C VAL A 155 -7.39 -3.53 -5.53
N GLU A 156 -6.22 -4.14 -5.29
CA GLU A 156 -6.11 -5.47 -4.69
C GLU A 156 -6.53 -5.46 -3.20
N CYS A 157 -6.21 -4.39 -2.45
CA CYS A 157 -6.70 -4.20 -1.07
C CYS A 157 -8.22 -4.15 -1.02
N LEU A 158 -8.89 -3.48 -1.96
CA LEU A 158 -10.35 -3.46 -2.04
C LEU A 158 -10.94 -4.86 -2.27
N ALA A 159 -10.33 -5.65 -3.15
CA ALA A 159 -10.77 -7.03 -3.39
C ALA A 159 -10.65 -7.89 -2.12
N ASN A 160 -9.55 -7.73 -1.38
CA ASN A 160 -9.32 -8.42 -0.10
C ASN A 160 -10.34 -8.00 0.97
N ILE A 161 -10.50 -6.70 1.22
CA ILE A 161 -11.42 -6.17 2.24
C ILE A 161 -12.88 -6.49 1.88
N GLY A 162 -13.23 -6.46 0.60
CA GLY A 162 -14.55 -6.85 0.12
C GLY A 162 -14.85 -8.34 0.31
N SER A 163 -13.82 -9.19 0.37
CA SER A 163 -13.97 -10.63 0.66
C SER A 163 -14.16 -10.94 2.15
N ASP A 164 -13.42 -10.25 3.02
CA ASP A 164 -13.56 -10.33 4.47
C ASP A 164 -13.14 -8.99 5.12
N PRO A 165 -14.11 -8.17 5.57
CA PRO A 165 -13.82 -6.88 6.20
C PRO A 165 -12.98 -6.98 7.48
N LYS A 166 -12.97 -8.14 8.15
CA LYS A 166 -12.22 -8.34 9.40
C LYS A 166 -10.71 -8.40 9.15
N LEU A 167 -10.28 -8.67 7.92
CA LEU A 167 -8.85 -8.74 7.57
C LEU A 167 -8.13 -7.41 7.85
N ALA A 168 -8.78 -6.27 7.59
CA ALA A 168 -8.18 -4.95 7.82
C ALA A 168 -7.82 -4.72 9.30
N ALA A 169 -8.62 -5.23 10.23
CA ALA A 169 -8.37 -5.11 11.67
C ALA A 169 -7.20 -5.96 12.16
N ARG A 170 -6.81 -6.99 11.39
CA ARG A 170 -5.72 -7.91 11.72
C ARG A 170 -4.34 -7.39 11.30
N LEU A 171 -4.28 -6.33 10.48
CA LEU A 171 -3.01 -5.78 10.02
C LEU A 171 -2.17 -5.26 11.20
N PRO A 172 -0.85 -5.53 11.21
CA PRO A 172 0.04 -5.13 12.28
C PRO A 172 0.26 -3.61 12.35
N GLY A 173 0.71 -3.14 13.52
CA GLY A 173 1.03 -1.73 13.77
C GLY A 173 -0.16 -0.91 14.26
N THR A 174 -0.01 0.42 14.26
CA THR A 174 -1.01 1.39 14.72
C THR A 174 -1.77 2.07 13.57
N ARG A 175 -1.14 2.21 12.40
CA ARG A 175 -1.79 2.75 11.20
C ARG A 175 -2.87 1.77 10.73
N ARG A 176 -4.02 2.32 10.34
CA ARG A 176 -5.17 1.55 9.86
C ARG A 176 -5.51 2.01 8.46
N SER A 177 -6.00 1.08 7.65
CA SER A 177 -6.54 1.41 6.33
C SER A 177 -7.70 2.39 6.49
N THR A 178 -7.66 3.50 5.76
CA THR A 178 -8.70 4.54 5.77
C THR A 178 -9.68 4.39 4.60
N ILE A 179 -9.87 3.16 4.13
CA ILE A 179 -10.80 2.86 3.04
C ILE A 179 -12.21 2.83 3.61
N ASP A 180 -13.10 3.67 3.09
CA ASP A 180 -14.49 3.71 3.52
C ASP A 180 -15.37 2.65 2.81
N ASN A 181 -16.65 2.62 3.17
CA ASN A 181 -17.61 1.66 2.64
C ASN A 181 -17.91 1.79 1.14
N VAL A 182 -17.59 2.93 0.52
CA VAL A 182 -17.74 3.14 -0.92
C VAL A 182 -16.42 2.97 -1.68
N GLY A 183 -15.34 2.68 -0.95
CA GLY A 183 -14.00 2.40 -1.42
C GLY A 183 -13.06 3.61 -1.37
N LEU A 184 -13.50 4.82 -1.02
CA LEU A 184 -12.62 5.99 -1.03
C LEU A 184 -11.53 5.86 0.05
N CYS A 185 -10.29 6.23 -0.29
CA CYS A 185 -9.14 6.14 0.63
C CYS A 185 -8.59 7.53 0.95
N ARG A 186 -8.60 7.92 2.22
CA ARG A 186 -8.10 9.23 2.69
C ARG A 186 -6.59 9.44 2.47
N GLU A 187 -5.82 8.36 2.42
CA GLU A 187 -4.36 8.43 2.21
C GLU A 187 -4.00 8.52 0.73
N LEU A 188 -4.95 8.19 -0.15
CA LEU A 188 -4.82 8.25 -1.59
C LEU A 188 -5.99 9.05 -2.19
N PRO A 189 -6.22 10.34 -1.85
CA PRO A 189 -7.23 11.12 -2.57
C PRO A 189 -6.98 11.11 -4.08
N PRO A 190 -8.03 11.10 -4.92
CA PRO A 190 -7.90 10.97 -6.38
C PRO A 190 -7.45 12.29 -7.03
N ILE A 191 -6.21 12.68 -6.71
CA ILE A 191 -5.50 13.85 -7.21
C ILE A 191 -4.14 13.37 -7.69
N TRP A 192 -3.82 13.65 -8.96
CA TRP A 192 -2.66 13.13 -9.69
C TRP A 192 -1.92 14.29 -10.35
N PHE A 193 -0.60 14.21 -10.38
CA PHE A 193 0.27 15.35 -10.76
C PHE A 193 1.23 14.99 -11.87
N ASP A 194 1.66 13.74 -11.90
CA ASP A 194 2.56 13.25 -12.93
C ASP A 194 1.73 12.63 -14.05
N GLU A 195 1.51 13.40 -15.12
CA GLU A 195 0.81 12.95 -16.33
C GLU A 195 1.48 11.70 -16.92
N ALA A 196 2.81 11.62 -16.90
CA ALA A 196 3.55 10.49 -17.45
C ALA A 196 3.36 9.23 -16.61
N ALA A 197 3.43 9.35 -15.28
CA ALA A 197 3.15 8.26 -14.35
C ALA A 197 1.68 7.81 -14.45
N ALA A 198 0.74 8.75 -14.56
CA ALA A 198 -0.69 8.45 -14.72
C ALA A 198 -0.93 7.67 -16.02
N ARG A 199 -0.34 8.12 -17.13
CA ARG A 199 -0.41 7.44 -18.43
C ARG A 199 0.21 6.05 -18.40
N ALA A 200 1.34 5.88 -17.72
CA ALA A 200 2.01 4.59 -17.62
C ALA A 200 1.20 3.56 -16.81
N VAL A 201 0.53 4.01 -15.75
CA VAL A 201 -0.19 3.13 -14.82
C VAL A 201 -1.63 2.83 -15.28
N LEU A 202 -2.28 3.76 -15.98
CA LEU A 202 -3.69 3.67 -16.36
C LEU A 202 -4.09 2.35 -17.03
N PRO A 203 -3.38 1.81 -18.05
CA PRO A 203 -3.79 0.57 -18.71
C PRO A 203 -3.85 -0.62 -17.75
N VAL A 204 -2.87 -0.71 -16.84
CA VAL A 204 -2.79 -1.81 -15.87
C VAL A 204 -3.89 -1.67 -14.82
N VAL A 205 -4.18 -0.45 -14.34
CA VAL A 205 -5.30 -0.21 -13.41
C VAL A 205 -6.63 -0.61 -14.03
N LEU A 206 -6.89 -0.19 -15.27
CA LEU A 206 -8.13 -0.55 -15.96
C LEU A 206 -8.28 -2.06 -16.13
N GLN A 207 -7.19 -2.77 -16.46
CA GLN A 207 -7.18 -4.23 -16.54
C GLN A 207 -7.52 -4.88 -15.19
N ARG A 208 -6.93 -4.39 -14.09
CA ARG A 208 -7.16 -4.92 -12.73
C ARG A 208 -8.60 -4.66 -12.27
N VAL A 209 -9.12 -3.46 -12.51
CA VAL A 209 -10.51 -3.12 -12.19
C VAL A 209 -11.49 -3.95 -13.03
N ALA A 210 -11.19 -4.21 -14.30
CA ALA A 210 -12.00 -5.05 -15.17
C ALA A 210 -12.09 -6.50 -14.68
N ALA A 211 -11.04 -7.02 -14.03
CA ALA A 211 -11.02 -8.36 -13.46
C ALA A 211 -11.94 -8.52 -12.22
N ILE A 212 -12.28 -7.43 -11.53
CA ILE A 212 -13.24 -7.46 -10.43
C ILE A 212 -14.66 -7.61 -11.02
N PRO A 213 -15.50 -8.54 -10.54
CA PRO A 213 -16.88 -8.66 -11.00
C PRO A 213 -17.66 -7.35 -10.84
N ALA A 214 -18.41 -6.92 -11.86
CA ALA A 214 -19.09 -5.62 -11.88
C ALA A 214 -20.00 -5.39 -10.65
N ALA A 215 -20.70 -6.43 -10.20
CA ALA A 215 -21.58 -6.39 -9.01
C ALA A 215 -20.84 -6.14 -7.68
N ARG A 216 -19.51 -6.32 -7.65
CA ARG A 216 -18.65 -6.16 -6.47
C ARG A 216 -17.73 -4.95 -6.55
N ARG A 217 -17.74 -4.19 -7.65
CA ARG A 217 -16.87 -3.02 -7.81
C ARG A 217 -17.37 -1.87 -6.93
N PRO A 218 -16.57 -1.39 -5.97
CA PRO A 218 -16.90 -0.18 -5.23
C PRO A 218 -17.02 1.01 -6.19
N VAL A 219 -18.00 1.88 -5.95
CA VAL A 219 -18.25 3.03 -6.82
C VAL A 219 -17.03 3.98 -6.89
N ALA A 220 -16.21 4.05 -5.83
CA ALA A 220 -15.01 4.89 -5.83
C ALA A 220 -14.02 4.48 -6.92
N LEU A 221 -13.98 3.22 -7.37
CA LEU A 221 -13.09 2.79 -8.46
C LEU A 221 -13.35 3.57 -9.75
N TYR A 222 -14.59 3.93 -10.05
CA TYR A 222 -14.91 4.76 -11.21
C TYR A 222 -14.38 6.18 -11.06
N LEU A 223 -14.43 6.74 -9.84
CA LEU A 223 -13.81 8.04 -9.55
C LEU A 223 -12.28 7.97 -9.70
N TYR A 224 -11.62 6.96 -9.13
CA TYR A 224 -10.17 6.77 -9.27
C TYR A 224 -9.75 6.61 -10.73
N CYS A 225 -10.40 5.73 -11.48
CA CYS A 225 -10.10 5.53 -12.89
C CYS A 225 -10.38 6.77 -13.73
N GLY A 226 -11.49 7.49 -13.46
CA GLY A 226 -11.87 8.69 -14.19
C GLY A 226 -10.89 9.83 -13.97
N THR A 227 -10.54 10.10 -12.71
CA THR A 227 -9.58 11.16 -12.36
C THR A 227 -8.17 10.84 -12.86
N LEU A 228 -7.76 9.56 -12.82
CA LEU A 228 -6.47 9.11 -13.37
C LEU A 228 -6.44 9.23 -14.90
N ALA A 229 -7.52 8.85 -15.58
CA ALA A 229 -7.65 9.00 -17.02
C ALA A 229 -7.60 10.48 -17.44
N ALA A 230 -8.29 11.36 -16.71
CA ALA A 230 -8.23 12.80 -16.94
C ALA A 230 -6.80 13.35 -16.76
N ALA A 231 -6.08 12.91 -15.73
CA ALA A 231 -4.69 13.28 -15.51
C ALA A 231 -3.72 12.72 -16.57
N ALA A 232 -4.01 11.54 -17.15
CA ALA A 232 -3.23 10.95 -18.24
C ALA A 232 -3.49 11.59 -19.62
N GLY A 233 -4.50 12.47 -19.73
CA GLY A 233 -4.96 13.08 -20.97
C GLY A 233 -5.99 12.23 -21.76
N ASP A 234 -6.45 11.10 -21.22
CA ASP A 234 -7.46 10.24 -21.86
C ASP A 234 -8.88 10.69 -21.51
N LYS A 235 -9.33 11.73 -22.23
CA LYS A 235 -10.66 12.35 -22.03
C LYS A 235 -11.80 11.39 -22.25
N ALA A 236 -11.70 10.54 -23.28
CA ALA A 236 -12.77 9.60 -23.63
C ALA A 236 -12.97 8.57 -22.52
N MET A 237 -11.88 8.05 -21.95
CA MET A 237 -11.95 7.16 -20.80
C MET A 237 -12.48 7.87 -19.55
N ALA A 238 -12.03 9.10 -19.28
CA ALA A 238 -12.49 9.87 -18.14
C ALA A 238 -14.01 10.10 -18.19
N GLN A 239 -14.57 10.47 -19.35
CA GLN A 239 -16.01 10.62 -19.58
C GLN A 239 -16.77 9.29 -19.42
N ARG A 240 -16.22 8.19 -19.96
CA ARG A 240 -16.81 6.86 -19.77
C ARG A 240 -16.89 6.46 -18.29
N MET A 241 -15.85 6.75 -17.52
CA MET A 241 -15.83 6.48 -16.08
C MET A 241 -16.81 7.38 -15.33
N ALA A 242 -16.92 8.66 -15.69
CA ALA A 242 -17.91 9.58 -15.13
C ALA A 242 -19.35 9.09 -15.34
N ALA A 243 -19.67 8.61 -16.55
CA ALA A 243 -20.98 8.07 -16.88
C ALA A 243 -21.32 6.77 -16.11
N ALA A 244 -20.30 6.02 -15.68
CA ALA A 244 -20.47 4.81 -14.87
C ALA A 244 -20.74 5.10 -13.38
N ILE A 245 -20.50 6.33 -12.91
CA ILE A 245 -20.81 6.73 -11.53
C ILE A 245 -22.34 6.94 -11.42
N PRO A 246 -23.06 6.21 -10.54
CA PRO A 246 -24.50 6.37 -10.38
C PRO A 246 -24.89 7.77 -9.87
N ASP A 247 -25.98 8.33 -10.38
CA ASP A 247 -26.49 9.65 -9.95
C ASP A 247 -27.34 9.57 -8.68
N ARG A 248 -26.79 8.97 -7.62
CA ARG A 248 -27.48 8.82 -6.35
C ARG A 248 -26.50 8.81 -5.18
N GLY A 249 -26.94 9.35 -4.04
CA GLY A 249 -26.09 9.49 -2.86
C GLY A 249 -24.83 10.30 -3.17
N ARG A 250 -23.64 9.75 -2.85
CA ARG A 250 -22.35 10.41 -3.09
C ARG A 250 -21.95 10.49 -4.57
N GLY A 251 -22.56 9.67 -5.44
CA GLY A 251 -22.11 9.55 -6.83
C GLY A 251 -22.31 10.81 -7.68
N GLY A 252 -23.40 11.56 -7.47
CA GLY A 252 -23.60 12.86 -8.15
C GLY A 252 -22.48 13.86 -7.83
N HIS A 253 -22.05 13.91 -6.56
CA HIS A 253 -20.94 14.77 -6.15
C HIS A 253 -19.61 14.37 -6.82
N TRP A 254 -19.33 13.08 -6.91
CA TRP A 254 -18.12 12.57 -7.53
C TRP A 254 -18.08 12.80 -9.03
N ARG A 255 -19.23 12.74 -9.71
CA ARG A 255 -19.32 13.12 -11.12
C ARG A 255 -18.98 14.59 -11.30
N ALA A 256 -19.57 15.47 -10.50
CA ALA A 256 -19.28 16.90 -10.53
C ALA A 256 -17.79 17.19 -10.26
N ILE A 257 -17.17 16.49 -9.30
CA ILE A 257 -15.72 16.59 -9.04
C ILE A 257 -14.89 16.22 -10.29
N LEU A 258 -15.24 15.13 -10.96
CA LEU A 258 -14.53 14.68 -12.16
C LEU A 258 -14.75 15.64 -13.34
N GLU A 259 -15.94 16.19 -13.50
CA GLU A 259 -16.24 17.23 -14.49
C GLU A 259 -15.42 18.51 -14.23
N MET A 260 -15.32 18.95 -12.98
CA MET A 260 -14.48 20.09 -12.59
C MET A 260 -13.00 19.85 -12.92
N GLN A 261 -12.48 18.66 -12.63
CA GLN A 261 -11.10 18.31 -13.00
C GLN A 261 -10.90 18.38 -14.52
N GLN A 262 -11.79 17.77 -15.30
CA GLN A 262 -11.69 17.79 -16.76
C GLN A 262 -11.71 19.22 -17.30
N ALA A 263 -12.65 20.03 -16.84
CA ALA A 263 -12.76 21.43 -17.24
C ALA A 263 -11.52 22.25 -16.83
N ALA A 264 -10.97 22.03 -15.63
CA ALA A 264 -9.75 22.68 -15.18
C ALA A 264 -8.55 22.33 -16.07
N SER A 265 -8.38 21.05 -16.42
CA SER A 265 -7.34 20.57 -17.33
C SER A 265 -7.48 21.13 -18.76
N GLU A 266 -8.70 21.54 -19.15
CA GLU A 266 -8.98 22.18 -20.44
C GLU A 266 -8.85 23.71 -20.42
N GLY A 267 -8.25 24.26 -19.36
CA GLY A 267 -8.08 25.70 -19.19
C GLY A 267 -9.38 26.42 -18.84
N GLY A 268 -10.33 25.73 -18.21
CA GLY A 268 -11.56 26.32 -17.67
C GLY A 268 -12.65 26.65 -18.69
N ARG A 269 -12.52 26.21 -19.95
CA ARG A 269 -13.44 26.59 -21.03
C ARG A 269 -14.79 25.87 -20.98
N ALA A 270 -14.85 24.69 -20.38
CA ALA A 270 -16.08 23.91 -20.29
C ALA A 270 -17.00 24.47 -19.19
N ALA A 271 -18.29 24.60 -19.51
CA ALA A 271 -19.31 24.82 -18.50
C ALA A 271 -19.43 23.57 -17.63
N VAL A 272 -19.40 23.75 -16.31
CA VAL A 272 -19.56 22.66 -15.34
C VAL A 272 -20.79 22.96 -14.49
N THR A 273 -21.55 21.93 -14.16
CA THR A 273 -22.62 22.06 -13.17
C THR A 273 -21.98 22.38 -11.81
N GLU A 274 -22.19 23.60 -11.32
CA GLU A 274 -21.72 23.97 -9.99
C GLU A 274 -22.36 23.06 -8.93
N LEU A 275 -21.54 22.63 -7.97
CA LEU A 275 -22.03 21.95 -6.78
C LEU A 275 -22.82 22.97 -5.95
N ALA A 276 -24.15 22.93 -6.07
CA ALA A 276 -25.03 23.90 -5.44
C ALA A 276 -24.83 24.02 -3.92
N GLU A 277 -24.36 22.97 -3.24
CA GLU A 277 -24.24 22.96 -1.77
C GLU A 277 -23.03 22.13 -1.27
N PHE A 278 -21.83 22.71 -1.35
CA PHE A 278 -20.62 22.12 -0.73
C PHE A 278 -20.82 21.80 0.75
N ASP A 279 -21.62 22.59 1.47
CA ASP A 279 -21.83 22.42 2.91
C ASP A 279 -22.65 21.19 3.30
N ARG A 280 -23.27 20.50 2.33
CA ARG A 280 -23.96 19.22 2.55
C ARG A 280 -23.06 18.01 2.28
N LEU A 281 -21.86 18.23 1.74
CA LEU A 281 -20.90 17.16 1.47
C LEU A 281 -20.27 16.64 2.76
N LEU A 282 -19.99 15.33 2.81
CA LEU A 282 -19.11 14.74 3.83
C LEU A 282 -17.73 15.40 3.75
N ALA A 283 -17.02 15.51 4.88
CA ALA A 283 -15.73 16.22 4.95
C ALA A 283 -14.74 15.77 3.86
N ASP A 284 -14.64 14.46 3.64
CA ASP A 284 -13.74 13.84 2.65
C ASP A 284 -14.09 14.33 1.23
N ASP A 285 -15.36 14.26 0.83
CA ASP A 285 -15.84 14.73 -0.47
C ASP A 285 -15.73 16.25 -0.61
N ARG A 286 -16.01 16.98 0.48
CA ARG A 286 -16.02 18.44 0.50
C ARG A 286 -14.65 19.02 0.23
N SER A 287 -13.61 18.50 0.90
CA SER A 287 -12.24 18.96 0.71
C SER A 287 -11.78 18.78 -0.75
N LEU A 288 -12.10 17.63 -1.35
CA LEU A 288 -11.78 17.30 -2.74
C LEU A 288 -12.58 18.18 -3.72
N ALA A 289 -13.86 18.41 -3.45
CA ALA A 289 -14.71 19.27 -4.26
C ALA A 289 -14.23 20.73 -4.21
N LEU A 290 -13.90 21.24 -3.01
CA LEU A 290 -13.35 22.58 -2.84
C LEU A 290 -12.03 22.75 -3.60
N TYR A 291 -11.17 21.73 -3.59
CA TYR A 291 -9.91 21.73 -4.32
C TYR A 291 -10.14 21.87 -5.83
N TRP A 292 -10.94 20.97 -6.42
CA TRP A 292 -11.17 20.97 -7.87
C TRP A 292 -11.98 22.18 -8.36
N HIS A 293 -12.93 22.65 -7.56
CA HIS A 293 -13.65 23.89 -7.85
C HIS A 293 -12.72 25.11 -7.89
N ALA A 294 -11.81 25.22 -6.92
CA ALA A 294 -10.85 26.31 -6.92
C ALA A 294 -9.86 26.21 -8.10
N LYS A 295 -9.39 25.00 -8.44
CA LYS A 295 -8.57 24.75 -9.65
C LYS A 295 -9.29 25.18 -10.93
N LEU A 296 -10.58 24.88 -11.05
CA LEU A 296 -11.41 25.32 -12.18
C LEU A 296 -11.51 26.84 -12.25
N ARG A 297 -11.82 27.52 -11.13
CA ARG A 297 -11.89 28.99 -11.07
C ARG A 297 -10.56 29.65 -11.43
N LEU A 298 -9.44 29.08 -10.96
CA LEU A 298 -8.10 29.55 -11.33
C LEU A 298 -7.85 29.43 -12.84
N ALA A 299 -8.28 28.33 -13.45
CA ALA A 299 -8.17 28.12 -14.89
C ALA A 299 -9.03 29.11 -15.69
N GLN A 300 -10.25 29.40 -15.21
CA GLN A 300 -11.20 30.34 -15.82
C GLN A 300 -10.74 31.81 -15.73
N ALA A 301 -10.12 32.21 -14.61
CA ALA A 301 -9.69 33.58 -14.40
C ALA A 301 -8.63 34.03 -15.43
N GLY A 302 -7.80 33.14 -15.97
CA GLY A 302 -6.74 33.52 -16.92
C GLY A 302 -5.79 34.62 -16.38
N SER A 303 -5.11 35.33 -17.28
CA SER A 303 -4.14 36.38 -16.93
C SER A 303 -4.44 37.67 -17.71
N GLY A 304 -5.09 38.66 -17.10
CA GLY A 304 -5.27 39.96 -17.78
C GLY A 304 -6.11 41.01 -17.05
N ASP A 305 -7.32 40.68 -16.61
CA ASP A 305 -8.32 41.68 -16.20
C ASP A 305 -8.49 41.80 -14.68
N SER A 306 -8.90 42.97 -14.19
CA SER A 306 -9.14 43.23 -12.76
C SER A 306 -10.24 42.34 -12.16
N ALA A 307 -11.32 42.07 -12.90
CA ALA A 307 -12.35 41.12 -12.50
C ALA A 307 -11.79 39.69 -12.36
N ASN A 308 -10.81 39.34 -13.19
CA ASN A 308 -10.12 38.07 -13.12
C ASN A 308 -9.18 37.99 -11.91
N GLN A 309 -8.62 39.12 -11.46
CA GLN A 309 -7.80 39.16 -10.24
C GLN A 309 -8.63 38.87 -8.99
N GLU A 310 -9.85 39.41 -8.90
CA GLU A 310 -10.77 39.11 -7.79
C GLU A 310 -11.19 37.64 -7.80
N ALA A 311 -11.62 37.11 -8.95
CA ALA A 311 -11.97 35.69 -9.08
C ALA A 311 -10.79 34.76 -8.74
N ARG A 312 -9.56 35.15 -9.11
CA ARG A 312 -8.33 34.43 -8.74
C ARG A 312 -8.07 34.51 -7.23
N ALA A 313 -8.23 35.68 -6.61
CA ALA A 313 -8.05 35.86 -5.18
C ALA A 313 -9.03 34.99 -4.38
N ASP A 314 -10.29 34.96 -4.78
CA ASP A 314 -11.31 34.09 -4.18
C ASP A 314 -10.96 32.60 -4.30
N ALA A 315 -10.48 32.17 -5.47
CA ALA A 315 -10.09 30.77 -5.68
C ALA A 315 -8.89 30.39 -4.79
N LEU A 316 -7.92 31.28 -4.61
CA LEU A 316 -6.80 31.08 -3.68
C LEU A 316 -7.28 31.03 -2.22
N LEU A 317 -8.21 31.90 -1.82
CA LEU A 317 -8.84 31.86 -0.50
C LEU A 317 -9.59 30.53 -0.27
N GLN A 318 -10.27 30.04 -1.30
CA GLN A 318 -10.94 28.74 -1.26
C GLN A 318 -9.94 27.59 -1.05
N LEU A 319 -8.79 27.60 -1.73
CA LEU A 319 -7.72 26.61 -1.49
C LEU A 319 -7.19 26.72 -0.06
N LEU A 320 -6.95 27.93 0.47
CA LEU A 320 -6.47 28.16 1.84
C LEU A 320 -7.49 27.75 2.92
N ARG A 321 -8.79 27.73 2.60
CA ARG A 321 -9.82 27.19 3.51
C ARG A 321 -9.63 25.70 3.77
N ILE A 322 -9.06 24.94 2.83
CA ILE A 322 -8.88 23.49 2.94
C ILE A 322 -7.97 23.11 4.11
N PRO A 323 -6.71 23.58 4.21
CA PRO A 323 -5.85 23.28 5.36
C PRO A 323 -6.44 23.82 6.67
N ALA A 324 -7.08 24.99 6.65
CA ALA A 324 -7.69 25.58 7.86
C ALA A 324 -8.85 24.75 8.42
N ALA A 325 -9.70 24.19 7.55
CA ALA A 325 -10.91 23.46 7.97
C ALA A 325 -10.75 21.94 8.01
N TYR A 326 -9.87 21.38 7.17
CA TYR A 326 -9.75 19.92 6.94
C TYR A 326 -8.33 19.39 7.13
N GLY A 327 -7.36 20.21 7.51
CA GLY A 327 -5.94 19.84 7.54
C GLY A 327 -5.61 18.59 8.37
N SER A 328 -6.26 18.42 9.52
CA SER A 328 -6.05 17.26 10.39
C SER A 328 -6.72 15.98 9.90
N GLN A 329 -7.85 16.08 9.19
CA GLN A 329 -8.59 14.91 8.68
C GLN A 329 -8.15 14.50 7.27
N GLN A 330 -7.74 15.47 6.44
CA GLN A 330 -7.41 15.30 5.02
C GLN A 330 -6.06 15.94 4.69
N PRO A 331 -4.96 15.47 5.30
CA PRO A 331 -3.65 16.11 5.17
C PRO A 331 -3.13 16.12 3.74
N GLU A 332 -3.40 15.09 2.93
CA GLU A 332 -2.97 15.03 1.53
C GLU A 332 -3.68 16.07 0.65
N VAL A 333 -4.98 16.31 0.85
CA VAL A 333 -5.72 17.33 0.09
C VAL A 333 -5.32 18.74 0.55
N ALA A 334 -5.14 18.94 1.85
CA ALA A 334 -4.65 20.20 2.42
C ALA A 334 -3.26 20.57 1.88
N ALA A 335 -2.34 19.60 1.83
CA ALA A 335 -1.01 19.79 1.26
C ALA A 335 -1.05 20.09 -0.25
N ALA A 336 -1.94 19.44 -1.00
CA ALA A 336 -2.16 19.74 -2.41
C ALA A 336 -2.59 21.20 -2.62
N ALA A 337 -3.53 21.66 -1.78
CA ALA A 337 -4.05 23.02 -1.84
C ALA A 337 -2.97 24.07 -1.51
N LEU A 338 -2.18 23.86 -0.45
CA LEU A 338 -1.07 24.75 -0.10
C LEU A 338 0.01 24.80 -1.19
N HIS A 339 0.31 23.64 -1.79
CA HIS A 339 1.25 23.56 -2.90
C HIS A 339 0.77 24.37 -4.10
N GLU A 340 -0.49 24.19 -4.50
CA GLU A 340 -1.09 24.96 -5.58
C GLU A 340 -1.07 26.46 -5.29
N VAL A 341 -1.46 26.88 -4.08
CA VAL A 341 -1.42 28.31 -3.69
C VAL A 341 0.00 28.86 -3.78
N THR A 342 1.01 28.08 -3.39
CA THR A 342 2.42 28.47 -3.51
C THR A 342 2.77 28.74 -4.98
N LEU A 343 2.48 27.80 -5.88
CA LEU A 343 2.75 27.93 -7.32
C LEU A 343 2.04 29.15 -7.93
N GLN A 344 0.80 29.44 -7.51
CA GLN A 344 0.02 30.55 -8.03
C GLN A 344 0.48 31.92 -7.51
N LEU A 345 1.06 31.96 -6.31
CA LEU A 345 1.58 33.19 -5.69
C LEU A 345 3.01 33.49 -6.10
N GLU A 346 3.84 32.48 -6.36
CA GLU A 346 5.27 32.62 -6.64
C GLU A 346 5.61 33.70 -7.70
N PRO A 347 4.89 33.81 -8.84
CA PRO A 347 5.20 34.82 -9.86
C PRO A 347 4.86 36.27 -9.46
N THR A 348 3.95 36.48 -8.50
CA THR A 348 3.36 37.81 -8.24
C THR A 348 3.50 38.30 -6.81
N ARG A 349 3.65 37.37 -5.86
CA ARG A 349 3.64 37.57 -4.41
C ARG A 349 4.61 36.59 -3.73
N PRO A 350 5.92 36.67 -4.04
CA PRO A 350 6.91 35.67 -3.60
C PRO A 350 7.02 35.58 -2.07
N VAL A 351 6.92 36.71 -1.35
CA VAL A 351 6.95 36.72 0.12
C VAL A 351 5.78 35.92 0.72
N GLN A 352 4.58 36.01 0.14
CA GLN A 352 3.43 35.24 0.58
C GLN A 352 3.57 33.76 0.18
N ALA A 353 4.11 33.46 -1.00
CA ALA A 353 4.40 32.10 -1.42
C ALA A 353 5.35 31.39 -0.43
N VAL A 354 6.42 32.06 0.03
CA VAL A 354 7.34 31.52 1.04
C VAL A 354 6.62 31.18 2.34
N ARG A 355 5.71 32.04 2.81
CA ARG A 355 4.93 31.79 4.05
C ARG A 355 4.02 30.56 3.90
N VAL A 356 3.33 30.44 2.76
CA VAL A 356 2.47 29.28 2.47
C VAL A 356 3.31 28.00 2.34
N ARG A 357 4.48 28.08 1.71
CA ARG A 357 5.41 26.96 1.61
C ARG A 357 5.93 26.53 2.99
N ARG A 358 6.22 27.47 3.88
CA ARG A 358 6.61 27.16 5.26
C ARG A 358 5.52 26.38 5.99
N GLU A 359 4.27 26.82 5.90
CA GLU A 359 3.10 26.11 6.44
C GLU A 359 3.03 24.66 5.91
N LEU A 360 3.21 24.47 4.60
CA LEU A 360 3.25 23.16 3.94
C LEU A 360 4.35 22.25 4.54
N LEU A 361 5.55 22.81 4.75
CA LEU A 361 6.70 22.06 5.27
C LEU A 361 6.62 21.80 6.78
N GLU A 362 6.04 22.70 7.56
CA GLU A 362 5.90 22.55 9.01
C GLU A 362 4.84 21.52 9.38
N HIS A 363 3.66 21.59 8.75
CA HIS A 363 2.52 20.77 9.13
C HIS A 363 2.32 19.52 8.28
N TYR A 364 2.78 19.53 7.03
CA TYR A 364 2.46 18.49 6.06
C TYR A 364 3.69 17.85 5.41
N ARG A 365 4.87 17.94 6.06
CA ARG A 365 6.14 17.37 5.56
C ARG A 365 6.04 15.91 5.11
N ARG A 366 5.18 15.12 5.76
CA ARG A 366 4.99 13.69 5.52
C ARG A 366 4.01 13.37 4.39
N THR A 367 3.35 14.36 3.82
CA THR A 367 2.47 14.19 2.65
C THR A 367 3.28 14.14 1.36
N TYR A 368 2.64 13.79 0.25
CA TYR A 368 3.30 13.83 -1.06
C TYR A 368 3.89 15.22 -1.36
N TYR A 369 3.08 16.29 -1.24
CA TYR A 369 3.51 17.65 -1.58
C TYR A 369 4.48 18.25 -0.57
N GLY A 370 4.40 17.87 0.69
CA GLY A 370 5.40 18.28 1.68
C GLY A 370 6.79 17.76 1.32
N ARG A 371 6.88 16.52 0.82
CA ARG A 371 8.14 15.95 0.33
C ARG A 371 8.59 16.58 -0.98
N ALA A 372 7.69 16.74 -1.96
CA ALA A 372 8.01 17.39 -3.23
C ALA A 372 8.53 18.83 -3.02
N ALA A 373 7.85 19.61 -2.17
CA ALA A 373 8.28 20.95 -1.81
C ALA A 373 9.58 21.00 -0.99
N SER A 374 9.97 19.91 -0.31
CA SER A 374 11.27 19.81 0.37
C SER A 374 12.41 19.55 -0.61
N ALA A 375 12.14 18.88 -1.73
CA ALA A 375 13.14 18.51 -2.73
C ALA A 375 13.47 19.66 -3.70
N SER A 376 12.51 20.55 -3.99
CA SER A 376 12.73 21.72 -4.83
C SER A 376 13.34 22.86 -4.00
N PRO A 377 14.57 23.35 -4.29
CA PRO A 377 15.07 24.55 -3.62
C PRO A 377 14.19 25.76 -3.94
N PRO A 378 14.09 26.75 -3.03
CA PRO A 378 13.44 28.00 -3.37
C PRO A 378 14.11 28.66 -4.60
N ALA A 379 13.33 29.34 -5.43
CA ALA A 379 13.86 30.12 -6.53
C ALA A 379 14.93 31.11 -6.00
N ALA A 380 16.04 31.23 -6.72
CA ALA A 380 17.32 31.79 -6.25
C ALA A 380 17.34 33.29 -5.85
N GLY A 381 16.19 33.93 -5.61
CA GLY A 381 16.09 35.27 -5.03
C GLY A 381 16.11 35.31 -3.50
N GLU A 382 16.20 34.16 -2.82
CA GLU A 382 15.89 34.04 -1.39
C GLU A 382 17.09 34.08 -0.41
N ALA A 383 18.34 34.15 -0.86
CA ALA A 383 19.50 34.14 0.07
C ALA A 383 19.95 35.54 0.56
N GLY A 384 19.31 36.63 0.12
CA GLY A 384 19.94 37.96 0.14
C GLY A 384 19.45 39.01 1.15
N SER A 385 18.46 38.76 2.01
CA SER A 385 17.83 39.86 2.79
C SER A 385 17.70 39.67 4.29
N ALA A 386 18.53 38.83 4.92
CA ALA A 386 18.46 38.61 6.37
C ALA A 386 19.53 39.32 7.21
N ASP A 387 20.48 40.05 6.61
CA ASP A 387 21.68 40.50 7.36
C ASP A 387 21.98 42.01 7.26
N SER A 388 20.96 42.86 7.30
CA SER A 388 21.16 44.31 7.35
C SER A 388 20.08 45.04 8.15
N ALA A 389 19.99 44.74 9.44
CA ALA A 389 19.29 45.60 10.40
C ALA A 389 19.92 45.46 11.79
N GLU A 390 21.04 46.16 12.01
CA GLU A 390 21.35 46.95 13.21
C GLU A 390 22.68 47.70 12.96
N PRO A 391 22.92 48.88 13.55
CA PRO A 391 22.59 49.24 14.94
C PRO A 391 21.44 50.23 15.14
#